data_AF-D8FUN3-F1
#
_entry.id   AF-D8FUN3-F1
#
_cell.length_a   1.000
_cell.length_b   1.000
_cell.length_c   1.000
_cell.angle_alpha   90.00
_cell.angle_beta   90.00
_cell.angle_gamma   90.00
#
_symmetry.space_group_name_H-M   'P 1'
#
loop_
_entity.id
_entity.type
_entity.pdbx_description
1 polymer ?
#
loop_
_entity_poly.entity_id
_entity_poly.type
_entity_poly.pdbx_seq_one_letter_code
_entity_poly.pdbx_strand_id
1 'polypeptide(L)' 'MSNVNYAAMSDRELKRYILTHRDDREAFYAYMDRRHSRPHKVTIKLDDPAWEEKIISAIQMNLNSAN' A
#
# COMPACT_ATOMS: atom_id res chain seq x y z
N MET A 1 7.31 28.03 3.01
CA MET A 1 7.18 26.58 2.75
C MET A 1 7.05 25.90 4.09
N SER A 2 5.93 25.24 4.32
CA SER A 2 5.68 24.47 5.53
C SER A 2 6.63 23.28 5.51
N ASN A 3 7.60 23.24 6.43
CA ASN A 3 8.60 22.18 6.49
C ASN A 3 7.97 20.94 7.16
N VAL A 4 7.03 20.31 6.45
CA VAL A 4 6.26 19.18 6.95
C VAL A 4 7.10 17.92 6.76
N ASN A 5 7.47 17.26 7.86
CA ASN A 5 8.23 16.02 7.80
C ASN A 5 7.29 14.82 7.58
N TYR A 6 6.99 14.51 6.32
CA TYR A 6 6.15 13.36 5.94
C TYR A 6 6.74 12.01 6.35
N ALA A 7 8.07 11.90 6.46
CA ALA A 7 8.74 10.66 6.85
C ALA A 7 8.50 10.31 8.32
N ALA A 8 8.36 11.32 9.19
CA ALA A 8 8.07 11.14 10.61
C ALA A 8 6.58 10.81 10.89
N MET A 9 5.68 11.06 9.95
CA MET A 9 4.25 10.78 10.12
C MET A 9 3.96 9.28 10.06
N SER A 10 3.00 8.84 10.87
CA SER A 10 2.40 7.51 10.70
C SER A 10 1.59 7.45 9.40
N ASP A 11 1.34 6.23 8.88
CA ASP A 11 0.52 6.03 7.68
C ASP A 11 -0.86 6.69 7.77
N ARG A 12 -1.47 6.64 8.95
CA ARG A 12 -2.81 7.19 9.17
C ARG A 12 -2.79 8.71 9.11
N GLU A 13 -1.76 9.32 9.67
CA GLU A 13 -1.56 10.77 9.64
C GLU A 13 -1.25 11.27 8.24
N LEU A 14 -0.34 10.60 7.52
CA LEU A 14 0.00 10.95 6.14
C LEU A 14 -1.21 10.83 5.21
N LYS A 15 -2.01 9.76 5.33
CA LYS A 15 -3.27 9.62 4.56
C LYS A 15 -4.26 10.74 4.87
N ARG A 16 -4.46 11.06 6.15
CA ARG A 16 -5.38 12.13 6.56
C ARG A 16 -4.91 13.50 6.05
N TYR A 17 -3.60 13.74 6.10
CA TYR A 17 -2.99 14.97 5.59
C TYR A 17 -3.27 15.15 4.09
N ILE A 18 -3.00 14.13 3.27
CA ILE A 18 -3.25 14.14 1.82
C ILE A 18 -4.72 14.36 1.48
N LEU A 19 -5.64 13.80 2.27
CA LEU A 19 -7.08 14.00 2.05
C LEU A 19 -7.50 15.46 2.24
N THR A 20 -6.86 16.18 3.16
CA THR A 20 -7.10 17.60 3.44
C THR A 20 -6.26 18.51 2.52
N HIS A 21 -5.10 18.06 2.05
CA HIS A 21 -4.13 18.82 1.25
C HIS A 21 -3.90 18.13 -0.09
N ARG A 22 -4.95 18.01 -0.91
CA ARG A 22 -4.92 17.23 -2.16
C ARG A 22 -3.98 17.79 -3.23
N ASP A 23 -3.69 19.09 -3.18
CA ASP A 23 -2.79 19.76 -4.11
C ASP A 23 -1.31 19.67 -3.70
N ASP A 24 -1.04 19.13 -2.50
CA ASP A 24 0.32 18.93 -2.00
C ASP A 24 0.95 17.68 -2.65
N ARG A 25 1.72 17.95 -3.71
CA ARG A 25 2.42 16.91 -4.45
C ARG A 25 3.51 16.23 -3.62
N GLU A 26 4.17 16.93 -2.71
CA GLU A 26 5.23 16.33 -1.88
C GLU A 26 4.65 15.29 -0.92
N ALA A 27 3.50 15.60 -0.31
CA ALA A 27 2.77 14.64 0.51
C ALA A 27 2.35 13.39 -0.29
N PHE A 28 1.89 13.59 -1.53
CA PHE A 28 1.53 12.50 -2.43
C PHE A 28 2.74 11.61 -2.78
N TYR A 29 3.86 12.20 -3.18
CA TYR A 29 5.08 11.46 -3.50
C TYR A 29 5.60 10.69 -2.28
N ALA A 30 5.64 11.31 -1.10
CA ALA A 30 6.04 10.63 0.14
C ALA A 30 5.16 9.40 0.47
N TYR A 31 3.85 9.49 0.21
CA TYR A 31 2.96 8.34 0.38
C TYR A 31 3.17 7.25 -0.66
N MET A 32 3.43 7.62 -1.92
CA MET A 32 3.72 6.66 -2.99
C MET A 32 5.04 5.93 -2.74
N ASP A 33 6.10 6.65 -2.38
CA ASP A 33 7.40 6.05 -2.03
C ASP A 33 7.26 5.03 -0.90
N ARG A 34 6.48 5.36 0.13
CA ARG A 34 6.21 4.43 1.25
C ARG A 34 5.39 3.20 0.81
N ARG A 35 4.52 3.33 -0.19
CA ARG A 35 3.82 2.16 -0.77
C ARG A 35 4.73 1.32 -1.65
N HIS A 36 5.65 1.94 -2.39
CA HIS A 36 6.63 1.23 -3.22
C HIS A 36 7.72 0.55 -2.38
N SER A 37 8.12 1.15 -1.26
CA SER A 37 9.11 0.57 -0.34
C SER A 37 8.58 -0.63 0.43
N ARG A 38 7.26 -0.80 0.50
CA ARG A 38 6.67 -2.04 1.02
C ARG A 38 6.88 -3.12 -0.03
N PRO A 39 7.58 -4.22 0.30
CA PRO A 39 7.64 -5.34 -0.60
C PRO A 39 6.22 -5.74 -0.89
N HIS A 40 5.81 -5.59 -2.15
CA HIS A 40 4.60 -6.24 -2.62
C HIS A 40 4.86 -7.71 -2.32
N LYS A 41 4.07 -8.31 -1.43
CA LYS A 41 4.08 -9.75 -1.28
C LYS A 41 3.61 -10.28 -2.63
N VAL A 42 4.56 -10.55 -3.52
CA VAL A 42 4.34 -11.32 -4.74
C VAL A 42 4.07 -12.72 -4.22
N THR A 43 2.82 -12.95 -3.82
CA THR A 43 2.37 -14.21 -3.22
C THR A 43 2.38 -15.33 -4.26
N ILE A 44 2.37 -14.97 -5.55
CA ILE A 44 2.14 -15.90 -6.65
C ILE A 44 3.03 -15.49 -7.81
N LYS A 45 3.91 -16.40 -8.21
CA LYS A 45 4.70 -16.28 -9.44
C LYS A 45 4.15 -17.29 -10.44
N LEU A 46 4.06 -16.93 -11.71
CA LEU A 46 3.46 -17.76 -12.76
C LEU A 46 4.33 -18.98 -13.12
N ASP A 47 5.62 -18.95 -12.79
CA ASP A 47 6.57 -20.05 -12.94
C ASP A 47 6.51 -21.09 -11.81
N ASP A 48 5.67 -20.86 -10.79
CA ASP A 48 5.44 -21.79 -9.69
C ASP A 48 4.43 -22.85 -10.10
N PRO A 49 4.75 -24.16 -10.11
CA PRO A 49 3.80 -25.21 -10.48
C PRO A 49 2.49 -25.22 -9.65
N ALA A 50 2.50 -24.65 -8.45
CA ALA A 50 1.34 -24.54 -7.57
C ALA A 50 0.66 -23.15 -7.61
N TRP A 51 0.92 -22.34 -8.66
CA TRP A 51 0.40 -20.97 -8.76
C TRP A 51 -1.15 -20.90 -8.71
N GLU A 52 -1.84 -21.87 -9.32
CA GLU A 52 -3.31 -21.91 -9.35
C GLU A 52 -3.91 -22.07 -7.94
N GLU A 53 -3.42 -23.03 -7.16
CA GLU A 53 -3.87 -23.28 -5.79
C GLU A 53 -3.65 -22.06 -4.88
N LYS A 54 -2.52 -21.36 -5.10
CA LYS A 54 -2.19 -20.13 -4.37
C LYS A 54 -3.12 -18.98 -4.74
N ILE A 55 -3.57 -18.87 -6.01
CA ILE A 55 -4.56 -17.86 -6.43
C ILE A 55 -5.89 -18.11 -5.75
N ILE A 56 -6.39 -19.35 -5.82
CA ILE A 56 -7.67 -19.73 -5.23
C ILE A 56 -7.67 -19.44 -3.71
N SER A 57 -6.61 -19.85 -3.02
CA SER A 57 -6.44 -19.60 -1.58
C SER A 57 -6.41 -18.11 -1.23
N ALA A 58 -5.70 -17.30 -2.03
CA ALA A 58 -5.62 -15.85 -1.81
C ALA A 58 -6.97 -15.15 -2.04
N ILE A 59 -7.74 -15.57 -3.05
CA ILE A 59 -9.08 -15.05 -3.32
C ILE A 59 -10.02 -15.39 -2.14
N GLN A 60 -10.03 -16.65 -1.70
CA GLN A 60 -10.85 -17.08 -0.55
C GLN A 60 -10.50 -16.34 0.74
N MET A 61 -9.21 -16.15 1.02
CA MET A 61 -8.75 -15.40 2.20
C MET A 61 -9.24 -13.95 2.17
N ASN A 62 -9.20 -13.29 1.00
CA ASN A 62 -9.65 -11.90 0.86
C ASN A 62 -11.18 -11.78 1.04
N LEU A 63 -11.95 -12.69 0.44
CA LEU A 63 -13.41 -12.74 0.60
C LEU A 63 -13.83 -12.97 2.06
N ASN A 64 -13.12 -13.84 2.78
CA ASN A 64 -13.41 -14.13 4.18
C ASN A 64 -12.97 -13.02 5.14
N SER A 65 -11.98 -12.21 4.76
CA SER A 65 -11.50 -11.07 5.57
C SER A 65 -12.38 -9.81 5.42
N ALA A 66 -13.33 -9.83 4.49
CA ALA A 66 -14.23 -8.71 4.18
C ALA A 66 -15.60 -8.84 4.87
N ASN A 67 -15.77 -9.79 5.79
CA ASN A 67 -17.02 -10.09 6.51
C ASN A 67 -16.86 -9.93 8.02
#